data_AF-K2FJY0-F1
#
_entry.id   AF-K2FJY0-F1
#
_cell.length_a   1.000
_cell.length_b   1.000
_cell.length_c   1.000
_cell.angle_alpha   90.00
_cell.angle_beta   90.00
_cell.angle_gamma   90.00
#
_symmetry.space_group_name_H-M   'P 1'
#
loop_
_entity.id
_entity.type
_entity.pdbx_description
1 polymer ?
#
loop_
_entity_poly.entity_id
_entity_poly.type
_entity_poly.pdbx_seq_one_letter_code
_entity_poly.pdbx_strand_id
1 'polypeptide(L)'
;MGTNATLVTAAMAKDLVRSGLCSSIVSIEGDEKTHDLIRGNGSYKRALAGLINLMDQGIDVRINMVLMKSNISSIVSVLELSSKLNIPIFLRRFVPSGRGMENQGEVLTANDYEKLRMDLEKYLLEPRGLVQGHYLAEKKAEIRASLPFTRYSCSAGQRGIIITPNGHVHTCGFLAMLGEKVLGKTPEEEISIIWKRLTESNHMEFLRKKLDLHNAGNEQIVTNCLAIPKIYR
;
A
#
# COMPACT_ATOMS: atom_id res chain seq x y z
N MET A 1 1.52 11.95 -1.27
CA MET A 1 0.11 11.87 -0.78
C MET A 1 -0.59 10.67 -1.40
N GLY A 2 -1.47 9.95 -0.69
CA GLY A 2 -2.37 8.96 -1.30
C GLY A 2 -3.77 9.53 -1.48
N THR A 3 -4.37 9.37 -2.67
CA THR A 3 -5.69 9.94 -2.99
C THR A 3 -6.48 9.05 -3.98
N ASN A 4 -7.80 9.20 -4.00
CA ASN A 4 -8.65 8.66 -5.07
C ASN A 4 -8.74 9.62 -6.28
N ALA A 5 -8.16 10.82 -6.17
CA ALA A 5 -8.08 11.87 -7.18
C ALA A 5 -9.42 12.44 -7.69
N THR A 6 -10.56 11.96 -7.23
CA THR A 6 -11.88 12.30 -7.83
C THR A 6 -12.30 13.76 -7.66
N LEU A 7 -11.72 14.47 -6.70
CA LEU A 7 -11.99 15.88 -6.43
C LEU A 7 -10.83 16.80 -6.86
N VAL A 8 -9.76 16.25 -7.46
CA VAL A 8 -8.58 17.02 -7.82
C VAL A 8 -8.84 17.88 -9.05
N THR A 9 -9.01 19.18 -8.83
CA THR A 9 -9.07 20.20 -9.88
C THR A 9 -7.68 20.74 -10.18
N ALA A 10 -7.52 21.43 -11.32
CA ALA A 10 -6.27 22.11 -11.66
C ALA A 10 -5.86 23.16 -10.61
N ALA A 11 -6.83 23.91 -10.07
CA ALA A 11 -6.58 24.88 -8.99
C ALA A 11 -6.06 24.18 -7.72
N MET A 12 -6.69 23.07 -7.31
CA MET A 12 -6.22 22.32 -6.14
C MET A 12 -4.85 21.70 -6.39
N ALA A 13 -4.57 21.18 -7.58
CA ALA A 13 -3.24 20.66 -7.91
C ALA A 13 -2.15 21.74 -7.77
N LYS A 14 -2.43 22.96 -8.22
CA LYS A 14 -1.53 24.11 -8.06
C LYS A 14 -1.29 24.47 -6.58
N ASP A 15 -2.35 24.45 -5.77
CA ASP A 15 -2.24 24.74 -4.33
C ASP A 15 -1.51 23.62 -3.57
N LEU A 16 -1.65 22.37 -4.01
CA LEU A 16 -0.88 21.24 -3.48
C LEU A 16 0.63 21.40 -3.74
N VAL A 17 1.03 21.80 -4.95
CA VAL A 17 2.43 22.10 -5.26
C VAL A 17 2.96 23.26 -4.41
N ARG A 18 2.18 24.34 -4.26
CA ARG A 18 2.52 25.47 -3.39
C ARG A 18 2.71 25.06 -1.93
N SER A 19 2.00 24.03 -1.49
CA SER A 19 2.11 23.45 -0.14
C SER A 19 3.31 22.49 0.00
N GLY A 20 4.11 22.30 -1.05
CA GLY A 20 5.30 21.44 -1.05
C GLY A 20 5.02 19.98 -1.43
N LEU A 21 3.86 19.66 -2.02
CA LEU A 21 3.59 18.30 -2.47
C LEU A 21 4.40 17.98 -3.74
N CYS A 22 5.37 17.07 -3.62
CA CYS A 22 6.17 16.62 -4.77
C CYS A 22 5.67 15.32 -5.41
N SER A 23 4.95 14.47 -4.67
CA SER A 23 4.52 13.16 -5.17
C SER A 23 3.13 12.74 -4.68
N SER A 24 2.42 12.03 -5.56
CA SER A 24 1.08 11.52 -5.30
C SER A 24 0.92 10.07 -5.75
N ILE A 25 0.02 9.37 -5.08
CA ILE A 25 -0.39 8.02 -5.38
C ILE A 25 -1.88 8.07 -5.67
N VAL A 26 -2.25 7.74 -6.90
CA VAL A 26 -3.65 7.69 -7.33
C VAL A 26 -4.09 6.23 -7.43
N SER A 27 -5.28 5.94 -6.95
CA SER A 27 -5.76 4.56 -6.89
C SER A 27 -6.62 4.27 -8.13
N ILE A 28 -6.25 3.27 -8.94
CA ILE A 28 -6.99 2.80 -10.13
C ILE A 28 -7.11 1.28 -10.08
N GLU A 29 -8.33 0.72 -10.19
CA GLU A 29 -8.56 -0.73 -9.98
C GLU A 29 -8.75 -1.57 -11.25
N GLY A 30 -8.50 -1.00 -12.43
CA GLY A 30 -8.77 -1.65 -13.71
C GLY A 30 -9.31 -0.65 -14.74
N ASP A 31 -9.99 -1.19 -15.74
CA ASP A 31 -10.79 -0.45 -16.72
C ASP A 31 -11.93 0.32 -16.03
N GLU A 32 -12.60 1.19 -16.80
CA GLU A 32 -13.66 2.06 -16.27
C GLU A 32 -14.76 1.27 -15.55
N LYS A 33 -15.21 0.15 -16.13
CA LYS A 33 -16.26 -0.68 -15.56
C LYS A 33 -15.83 -1.31 -14.23
N THR A 34 -14.63 -1.87 -14.19
CA THR A 34 -14.06 -2.56 -13.01
C THR A 34 -13.79 -1.56 -11.89
N HIS A 35 -13.20 -0.42 -12.23
CA HIS A 35 -12.94 0.65 -11.28
C HIS A 35 -14.24 1.21 -10.69
N ASP A 36 -15.24 1.53 -11.52
CA ASP A 36 -16.51 2.08 -11.06
C ASP A 36 -17.31 1.09 -10.22
N LEU A 37 -17.24 -0.22 -10.51
CA LEU A 37 -17.83 -1.26 -9.68
C LEU A 37 -17.24 -1.26 -8.26
N ILE A 38 -15.92 -1.07 -8.14
CA ILE A 38 -15.20 -1.13 -6.84
C ILE A 38 -15.27 0.19 -6.08
N ARG A 39 -15.18 1.32 -6.80
CA ARG A 39 -15.01 2.67 -6.21
C ARG A 39 -16.22 3.59 -6.34
N GLY A 40 -17.26 3.14 -7.03
CA GLY A 40 -18.50 3.87 -7.27
C GLY A 40 -18.58 4.46 -8.66
N ASN A 41 -19.80 4.66 -9.14
CA ASN A 41 -20.09 5.07 -10.50
C ASN A 41 -19.43 6.41 -10.91
N GLY A 42 -18.86 6.44 -12.11
CA GLY A 42 -18.15 7.57 -12.70
C GLY A 42 -16.83 7.95 -12.00
N SER A 43 -16.34 7.13 -11.07
CA SER A 43 -15.14 7.44 -10.30
C SER A 43 -13.86 7.29 -11.12
N TYR A 44 -13.82 6.38 -12.10
CA TYR A 44 -12.68 6.20 -13.00
C TYR A 44 -12.34 7.47 -13.77
N LYS A 45 -13.33 8.06 -14.46
CA LYS A 45 -13.13 9.29 -15.24
C LYS A 45 -12.69 10.46 -14.36
N ARG A 46 -13.28 10.61 -13.17
CA ARG A 46 -12.88 11.65 -12.20
C ARG A 46 -11.47 11.42 -11.67
N ALA A 47 -11.11 10.17 -11.35
CA ALA A 47 -9.79 9.81 -10.88
C ALA A 47 -8.72 10.06 -11.97
N LEU A 48 -9.01 9.71 -13.22
CA LEU A 48 -8.12 9.97 -14.35
C LEU A 48 -7.94 11.48 -14.61
N ALA A 49 -9.03 12.26 -14.59
CA ALA A 49 -8.94 13.71 -14.71
C ALA A 49 -8.10 14.34 -13.58
N GLY A 50 -8.32 13.89 -12.33
CA GLY A 50 -7.53 14.35 -11.20
C GLY A 50 -6.07 13.92 -11.25
N LEU A 51 -5.77 12.73 -11.76
CA LEU A 51 -4.42 12.24 -12.02
C LEU A 51 -3.69 13.15 -13.01
N ILE A 52 -4.33 13.48 -14.13
CA ILE A 52 -3.77 14.38 -15.14
C ILE A 52 -3.53 15.77 -14.57
N ASN A 53 -4.49 16.33 -13.81
CA ASN A 53 -4.31 17.62 -13.14
C ASN A 53 -3.09 17.66 -12.21
N LEU A 54 -2.79 16.55 -11.51
CA LEU A 54 -1.58 16.46 -10.68
C LEU A 54 -0.31 16.44 -11.54
N MET A 55 -0.29 15.63 -12.60
CA MET A 55 0.85 15.51 -13.51
C MET A 55 1.15 16.82 -14.24
N ASP A 56 0.13 17.55 -14.68
CA ASP A 56 0.27 18.83 -15.37
C ASP A 56 0.90 19.93 -14.49
N GLN A 57 0.86 19.77 -13.16
CA GLN A 57 1.56 20.64 -12.21
C GLN A 57 2.95 20.13 -11.83
N GLY A 58 3.45 19.08 -12.47
CA GLY A 58 4.77 18.49 -12.22
C GLY A 58 4.85 17.63 -10.97
N ILE A 59 3.71 17.16 -10.42
CA ILE A 59 3.71 16.22 -9.30
C ILE A 59 4.03 14.82 -9.84
N ASP A 60 4.99 14.13 -9.21
CA ASP A 60 5.30 12.74 -9.53
C ASP A 60 4.14 11.83 -9.12
N VAL A 61 3.45 11.25 -10.10
CA VAL A 61 2.31 10.37 -9.85
C VAL A 61 2.66 8.91 -10.07
N ARG A 62 2.22 8.05 -9.14
CA ARG A 62 2.17 6.59 -9.31
C ARG A 62 0.74 6.08 -9.20
N ILE A 63 0.37 5.10 -10.00
CA ILE A 63 -0.88 4.37 -9.82
C ILE A 63 -0.70 3.25 -8.79
N ASN A 64 -1.66 3.07 -7.88
CA ASN A 64 -1.81 1.82 -7.13
C ASN A 64 -3.09 1.11 -7.55
N MET A 65 -2.99 -0.21 -7.74
CA MET A 65 -4.11 -1.11 -7.91
C MET A 65 -4.08 -2.13 -6.76
N VAL A 66 -5.23 -2.38 -6.13
CA VAL A 66 -5.37 -3.44 -5.13
C VAL A 66 -5.83 -4.72 -5.83
N LEU A 67 -4.99 -5.73 -5.79
CA LEU A 67 -5.21 -7.00 -6.46
C LEU A 67 -6.26 -7.84 -5.71
N MET A 68 -7.33 -8.17 -6.42
CA MET A 68 -8.46 -8.98 -5.98
C MET A 68 -8.82 -9.98 -7.07
N LYS A 69 -9.46 -11.10 -6.71
CA LYS A 69 -9.91 -12.10 -7.70
C LYS A 69 -10.82 -11.47 -8.76
N SER A 70 -11.69 -10.56 -8.35
CA SER A 70 -12.65 -9.87 -9.21
C SER A 70 -12.04 -8.88 -10.19
N ASN A 71 -10.80 -8.39 -9.98
CA ASN A 71 -10.20 -7.37 -10.84
C ASN A 71 -8.84 -7.75 -11.46
N ILE A 72 -8.27 -8.90 -11.10
CA ILE A 72 -6.94 -9.31 -11.58
C ILE A 72 -6.84 -9.37 -13.11
N SER A 73 -7.92 -9.71 -13.80
CA SER A 73 -7.98 -9.73 -15.28
C SER A 73 -7.90 -8.33 -15.90
N SER A 74 -8.22 -7.27 -15.14
CA SER A 74 -8.23 -5.89 -15.61
C SER A 74 -6.86 -5.21 -15.50
N ILE A 75 -5.83 -5.89 -14.96
CA ILE A 75 -4.45 -5.36 -14.83
C ILE A 75 -3.90 -4.85 -16.17
N VAL A 76 -4.22 -5.52 -17.28
CA VAL A 76 -3.74 -5.15 -18.62
C VAL A 76 -4.10 -3.70 -18.95
N SER A 77 -5.33 -3.27 -18.64
CA SER A 77 -5.76 -1.89 -18.89
C SER A 77 -4.96 -0.86 -18.07
N VAL A 78 -4.56 -1.22 -16.85
CA VAL A 78 -3.75 -0.36 -15.97
C VAL A 78 -2.31 -0.29 -16.46
N LEU A 79 -1.76 -1.39 -16.99
CA LEU A 79 -0.44 -1.43 -17.62
C LEU A 79 -0.40 -0.58 -18.88
N GLU A 80 -1.44 -0.64 -19.72
CA GLU A 80 -1.56 0.20 -20.92
C GLU A 80 -1.64 1.69 -20.54
N LEU A 81 -2.44 2.02 -19.52
CA LEU A 81 -2.52 3.39 -19.00
C LEU A 81 -1.18 3.88 -18.46
N SER A 82 -0.49 3.05 -17.69
CA SER A 82 0.85 3.31 -17.16
C SER A 82 1.87 3.56 -18.26
N SER A 83 1.88 2.72 -19.31
CA SER A 83 2.74 2.89 -20.48
C SER A 83 2.44 4.18 -21.24
N LYS A 84 1.16 4.46 -21.48
CA LYS A 84 0.70 5.66 -22.22
C LYS A 84 1.08 6.95 -21.50
N LEU A 85 0.96 6.98 -20.17
CA LEU A 85 1.28 8.14 -19.35
C LEU A 85 2.74 8.17 -18.89
N ASN A 86 3.49 7.10 -19.16
CA ASN A 86 4.86 6.90 -18.67
C ASN A 86 5.00 7.09 -17.15
N ILE A 87 4.06 6.52 -16.38
CA ILE A 87 4.06 6.59 -14.91
C ILE A 87 4.13 5.20 -14.29
N PRO A 88 4.77 5.04 -13.11
CA PRO A 88 4.85 3.76 -12.45
C PRO A 88 3.49 3.26 -11.96
N ILE A 89 3.40 1.95 -11.76
CA ILE A 89 2.32 1.27 -11.05
C ILE A 89 2.87 0.47 -9.86
N PHE A 90 2.06 0.35 -8.82
CA PHE A 90 2.33 -0.57 -7.72
C PHE A 90 1.10 -1.46 -7.44
N LEU A 91 1.26 -2.75 -7.71
CA LEU A 91 0.26 -3.77 -7.47
C LEU A 91 0.26 -4.19 -5.99
N ARG A 92 -0.78 -3.81 -5.26
CA ARG A 92 -0.91 -4.06 -3.83
C ARG A 92 -1.69 -5.34 -3.58
N ARG A 93 -1.17 -6.20 -2.70
CA ARG A 93 -1.99 -7.24 -2.07
C ARG A 93 -3.23 -6.64 -1.40
N PHE A 94 -4.37 -7.29 -1.54
CA PHE A 94 -5.54 -7.04 -0.70
C PHE A 94 -5.30 -7.55 0.73
N VAL A 95 -5.60 -6.71 1.72
CA VAL A 95 -5.51 -7.06 3.16
C VAL A 95 -6.90 -6.91 3.76
N PRO A 96 -7.61 -8.03 4.05
CA PRO A 96 -8.91 -7.97 4.70
C PRO A 96 -8.80 -7.23 6.04
N SER A 97 -9.39 -6.04 6.12
CA SER A 97 -9.38 -5.18 7.31
C SER A 97 -10.53 -4.18 7.23
N GLY A 98 -11.06 -3.74 8.36
CA GLY A 98 -12.28 -2.91 8.40
C GLY A 98 -13.42 -3.54 7.60
N ARG A 99 -14.09 -2.77 6.73
CA ARG A 99 -15.12 -3.26 5.81
C ARG A 99 -14.62 -4.33 4.82
N GLY A 100 -13.31 -4.37 4.55
CA GLY A 100 -12.70 -5.40 3.71
C GLY A 100 -12.79 -6.81 4.29
N MET A 101 -13.13 -6.95 5.58
CA MET A 101 -13.35 -8.25 6.22
C MET A 101 -14.53 -9.03 5.63
N GLU A 102 -15.50 -8.35 5.02
CA GLU A 102 -16.64 -8.96 4.32
C GLU A 102 -16.23 -9.55 2.97
N ASN A 103 -15.07 -9.16 2.44
CA ASN A 103 -14.60 -9.53 1.10
C ASN A 103 -13.41 -10.51 1.14
N GLN A 104 -13.35 -11.39 2.15
CA GLN A 104 -12.23 -12.35 2.29
C GLN A 104 -12.08 -13.29 1.07
N GLY A 105 -13.18 -13.55 0.33
CA GLY A 105 -13.14 -14.35 -0.90
C GLY A 105 -12.28 -13.75 -2.02
N GLU A 106 -12.05 -12.43 -1.99
CA GLU A 106 -11.27 -11.68 -2.99
C GLU A 106 -9.75 -11.83 -2.83
N VAL A 107 -9.28 -12.41 -1.72
CA VAL A 107 -7.85 -12.60 -1.47
C VAL A 107 -7.28 -13.58 -2.50
N LEU A 108 -6.27 -13.12 -3.24
CA LEU A 108 -5.48 -13.95 -4.16
C LEU A 108 -4.67 -15.01 -3.39
N THR A 109 -4.55 -16.19 -3.98
CA THR A 109 -3.75 -17.34 -3.50
C THR A 109 -2.30 -17.26 -3.99
N ALA A 110 -1.41 -18.10 -3.45
CA ALA A 110 -0.02 -18.18 -3.94
C ALA A 110 0.03 -18.53 -5.43
N ASN A 111 -0.84 -19.45 -5.87
CA ASN A 111 -0.93 -19.83 -7.27
C ASN A 111 -1.38 -18.67 -8.18
N ASP A 112 -2.28 -17.82 -7.69
CA ASP A 112 -2.70 -16.61 -8.43
C ASP A 112 -1.53 -15.64 -8.60
N TYR A 113 -0.71 -15.42 -7.56
CA TYR A 113 0.48 -14.57 -7.64
C TYR A 113 1.57 -15.17 -8.52
N GLU A 114 1.78 -16.48 -8.47
CA GLU A 114 2.78 -17.15 -9.32
C GLU A 114 2.42 -17.03 -10.79
N LYS A 115 1.14 -17.28 -11.13
CA LYS A 115 0.63 -17.03 -12.48
C LYS A 115 0.80 -15.56 -12.87
N LEU A 116 0.44 -14.63 -11.98
CA LEU A 116 0.59 -13.20 -12.25
C LEU A 116 2.06 -12.80 -12.48
N ARG A 117 3.00 -13.38 -11.74
CA ARG A 117 4.44 -13.14 -11.92
C ARG A 117 4.91 -13.60 -13.29
N MET A 118 4.45 -14.76 -13.75
CA MET A 118 4.74 -15.27 -15.10
C MET A 118 4.13 -14.35 -16.18
N ASP A 119 2.85 -14.01 -16.04
CA ASP A 119 2.13 -13.14 -16.99
C ASP A 119 2.75 -11.74 -17.10
N LEU A 120 3.36 -11.25 -16.01
CA LEU A 120 3.96 -9.93 -15.93
C LEU A 120 5.48 -9.89 -16.08
N GLU A 121 6.15 -11.02 -16.34
CA GLU A 121 7.62 -11.13 -16.32
C GLU A 121 8.29 -10.02 -17.15
N LYS A 122 7.84 -9.82 -18.39
CA LYS A 122 8.38 -8.78 -19.28
C LYS A 122 8.28 -7.36 -18.72
N TYR A 123 7.24 -7.06 -17.93
CA TYR A 123 7.02 -5.75 -17.34
C TYR A 123 7.82 -5.58 -16.04
N LEU A 124 8.01 -6.67 -15.29
CA LEU A 124 8.79 -6.69 -14.04
C LEU A 124 10.30 -6.60 -14.30
N LEU A 125 10.76 -7.14 -15.43
CA LEU A 125 12.16 -7.07 -15.87
C LEU A 125 12.49 -5.79 -16.67
N GLU A 126 11.51 -4.94 -16.93
CA GLU A 126 11.71 -3.71 -17.70
C GLU A 126 12.65 -2.75 -16.93
N PRO A 127 13.73 -2.21 -17.57
CA PRO A 127 14.79 -1.50 -16.87
C PRO A 127 14.38 -0.21 -16.15
N ARG A 128 13.32 0.48 -16.60
CA ARG A 128 12.79 1.68 -15.92
C ARG A 128 12.05 1.31 -14.64
N GLY A 129 11.67 0.03 -14.46
CA GLY A 129 11.06 -0.46 -13.23
C GLY A 129 9.68 0.13 -12.97
N LEU A 130 8.92 0.40 -14.03
CA LEU A 130 7.58 0.99 -13.96
C LEU A 130 6.58 0.09 -13.24
N VAL A 131 6.76 -1.23 -13.27
CA VAL A 131 5.85 -2.18 -12.62
C VAL A 131 6.50 -2.79 -11.39
N GLN A 132 5.85 -2.62 -10.24
CA GLN A 132 6.26 -3.24 -8.98
C GLN A 132 5.02 -3.75 -8.24
N GLY A 133 5.20 -4.64 -7.27
CA GLY A 133 4.07 -5.09 -6.47
C GLY A 133 4.45 -6.02 -5.34
N HIS A 134 3.51 -6.22 -4.42
CA HIS A 134 3.66 -7.23 -3.37
C HIS A 134 3.68 -8.63 -3.98
N TYR A 135 4.62 -9.47 -3.54
CA TYR A 135 4.84 -10.85 -4.00
C TYR A 135 5.23 -11.02 -5.47
N LEU A 136 5.56 -9.93 -6.18
CA LEU A 136 6.03 -9.98 -7.56
C LEU A 136 7.56 -9.84 -7.65
N ALA A 137 8.17 -9.10 -6.72
CA ALA A 137 9.61 -8.99 -6.57
C ALA A 137 9.98 -8.70 -5.11
N GLU A 138 10.96 -9.42 -4.56
CA GLU A 138 11.48 -9.14 -3.23
C GLU A 138 12.59 -8.08 -3.29
N LYS A 139 12.36 -6.94 -2.64
CA LYS A 139 13.38 -5.92 -2.43
C LYS A 139 13.67 -5.80 -0.94
N LYS A 140 14.94 -6.04 -0.56
CA LYS A 140 15.40 -5.81 0.81
C LYS A 140 15.17 -4.35 1.17
N ALA A 141 14.65 -4.12 2.37
CA ALA A 141 14.48 -2.78 2.89
C ALA A 141 15.84 -2.24 3.36
N GLU A 142 16.24 -1.05 2.91
CA GLU A 142 17.27 -0.25 3.60
C GLU A 142 16.95 -0.10 5.10
N ILE A 143 17.90 -0.41 5.95
CA ILE A 143 17.71 -0.40 7.40
C ILE A 143 18.01 1.02 7.93
N ARG A 144 17.08 1.62 8.69
CA ARG A 144 17.32 2.89 9.41
C ARG A 144 17.34 2.70 10.92
N ALA A 145 16.37 1.98 11.47
CA ALA A 145 16.44 1.43 12.82
C ALA A 145 16.87 -0.04 12.75
N SER A 146 17.80 -0.43 13.61
CA SER A 146 18.23 -1.83 13.73
C SER A 146 17.05 -2.69 14.19
N LEU A 147 16.85 -3.81 13.53
CA LEU A 147 15.88 -4.82 13.91
C LEU A 147 16.61 -6.16 14.05
N PRO A 148 16.18 -7.03 14.98
CA PRO A 148 16.78 -8.35 15.17
C PRO A 148 16.43 -9.35 14.05
N PHE A 149 15.84 -8.88 12.95
CA PHE A 149 15.44 -9.68 11.80
C PHE A 149 15.44 -8.84 10.51
N THR A 150 15.53 -9.52 9.36
CA THR A 150 15.52 -8.87 8.04
C THR A 150 14.11 -8.47 7.61
N ARG A 151 13.99 -7.31 6.96
CA ARG A 151 12.75 -6.78 6.40
C ARG A 151 12.80 -6.66 4.88
N TYR A 152 11.69 -7.00 4.25
CA TYR A 152 11.46 -6.83 2.81
C TYR A 152 10.36 -5.80 2.60
N SER A 153 10.67 -4.73 1.85
CA SER A 153 9.79 -3.61 1.43
C SER A 153 8.97 -2.84 2.49
N CYS A 154 8.69 -3.38 3.68
CA CYS A 154 7.78 -2.81 4.67
C CYS A 154 8.48 -1.85 5.65
N SER A 155 8.00 -0.61 5.75
CA SER A 155 8.55 0.44 6.63
C SER A 155 8.11 0.37 8.10
N ALA A 156 7.05 -0.39 8.41
CA ALA A 156 6.38 -0.37 9.71
C ALA A 156 7.35 -0.61 10.87
N GLY A 157 7.46 0.37 11.77
CA GLY A 157 8.29 0.34 12.97
C GLY A 157 9.80 0.29 12.73
N GLN A 158 10.25 0.51 11.49
CA GLN A 158 11.67 0.52 11.10
C GLN A 158 12.10 1.83 10.47
N ARG A 159 11.27 2.36 9.58
CA ARG A 159 11.49 3.62 8.84
C ARG A 159 10.30 4.56 8.87
N GLY A 160 9.20 4.12 9.49
CA GLY A 160 7.97 4.88 9.53
C GLY A 160 7.06 4.38 10.64
N ILE A 161 6.26 5.34 11.11
CA ILE A 161 5.10 5.19 11.98
C ILE A 161 3.90 5.79 11.27
N ILE A 162 2.71 5.55 11.80
CA ILE A 162 1.48 6.21 11.38
C ILE A 162 0.90 6.96 12.57
N ILE A 163 0.44 8.17 12.31
CA ILE A 163 -0.33 8.99 13.25
C ILE A 163 -1.77 9.00 12.74
N THR A 164 -2.71 8.51 13.54
CA THR A 164 -4.15 8.52 13.20
C THR A 164 -4.78 9.89 13.51
N PRO A 165 -5.99 10.20 13.02
CA PRO A 165 -6.61 11.52 13.21
C PRO A 165 -6.81 11.96 14.67
N ASN A 166 -6.90 11.02 15.60
CA ASN A 166 -6.97 11.28 17.05
C ASN A 166 -5.59 11.42 17.72
N GLY A 167 -4.51 11.48 16.92
CA GLY A 167 -3.15 11.63 17.40
C GLY A 167 -2.46 10.34 17.83
N HIS A 168 -3.12 9.17 17.79
CA HIS A 168 -2.48 7.92 18.19
C HIS A 168 -1.39 7.49 17.22
N VAL A 169 -0.27 7.03 17.78
CA VAL A 169 0.88 6.54 17.04
C VAL A 169 0.88 5.02 17.00
N HIS A 170 1.06 4.47 15.79
CA HIS A 170 1.09 3.04 15.50
C HIS A 170 2.26 2.71 14.56
N THR A 171 2.66 1.44 14.46
CA THR A 171 3.73 1.06 13.51
C THR A 171 3.22 1.05 12.07
N CYS A 172 1.94 0.78 11.84
CA CYS A 172 1.33 0.70 10.52
C CYS A 172 -0.18 1.01 10.57
N GLY A 173 -0.74 1.59 9.51
CA GLY A 173 -2.17 1.90 9.44
C GLY A 173 -3.07 0.66 9.44
N PHE A 174 -2.60 -0.45 8.83
CA PHE A 174 -3.32 -1.72 8.94
C PHE A 174 -3.24 -2.31 10.35
N LEU A 175 -2.09 -2.18 11.03
CA LEU A 175 -1.95 -2.65 12.41
C LEU A 175 -2.81 -1.83 13.38
N ALA A 176 -2.89 -0.51 13.18
CA ALA A 176 -3.81 0.36 13.90
C ALA A 176 -5.27 -0.12 13.75
N MET A 177 -5.70 -0.40 12.51
CA MET A 177 -7.05 -0.91 12.24
C MET A 177 -7.30 -2.30 12.81
N LEU A 178 -6.25 -3.12 12.92
CA LEU A 178 -6.32 -4.46 13.52
C LEU A 178 -6.21 -4.42 15.05
N GLY A 179 -6.10 -3.26 15.71
CA GLY A 179 -6.06 -3.18 17.17
C GLY A 179 -4.66 -3.29 17.78
N GLU A 180 -3.60 -2.94 17.03
CA GLU A 180 -2.28 -2.73 17.62
C GLU A 180 -2.37 -1.73 18.79
N LYS A 181 -1.71 -2.07 19.89
CA LYS A 181 -1.60 -1.19 21.05
C LYS A 181 -1.03 0.17 20.62
N VAL A 182 -1.69 1.24 21.05
CA VAL A 182 -1.23 2.61 20.84
C VAL A 182 0.18 2.77 21.43
N LEU A 183 1.12 3.21 20.60
CA LEU A 183 2.53 3.38 20.98
C LEU A 183 2.78 4.70 21.71
N GLY A 184 1.92 5.69 21.51
CA GLY A 184 1.98 7.04 22.08
C GLY A 184 0.93 7.94 21.41
N LYS A 185 0.81 9.19 21.85
CA LYS A 185 -0.18 10.13 21.32
C LYS A 185 0.42 11.52 21.11
N THR A 186 0.23 12.08 19.92
CA THR A 186 0.66 13.45 19.59
C THR A 186 -0.53 14.41 19.68
N PRO A 187 -0.36 15.66 20.14
CA PRO A 187 0.91 16.31 20.53
C PRO A 187 1.28 16.10 22.01
N GLU A 188 0.57 15.25 22.75
CA GLU A 188 0.80 15.01 24.19
C GLU A 188 2.21 14.48 24.49
N GLU A 189 2.78 13.70 23.59
CA GLU A 189 4.13 13.16 23.66
C GLU A 189 4.90 13.45 22.37
N GLU A 190 6.19 13.79 22.51
CA GLU A 190 7.05 14.03 21.35
C GLU A 190 7.27 12.75 20.53
N ILE A 191 7.21 12.90 19.19
CA ILE A 191 7.43 11.79 18.26
C ILE A 191 8.80 11.12 18.46
N SER A 192 9.82 11.91 18.82
CA SER A 192 11.18 11.45 19.13
C SER A 192 11.19 10.45 20.30
N ILE A 193 10.45 10.73 21.36
CA ILE A 193 10.32 9.88 22.55
C ILE A 193 9.56 8.60 22.21
N ILE A 194 8.43 8.73 21.51
CA ILE A 194 7.63 7.57 21.06
C ILE A 194 8.49 6.65 20.18
N TRP A 195 9.25 7.23 19.24
CA TRP A 195 10.12 6.48 18.33
C TRP A 195 11.23 5.74 19.09
N LYS A 196 11.92 6.42 20.03
CA LYS A 196 12.96 5.80 20.85
C LYS A 196 12.41 4.62 21.66
N ARG A 197 11.26 4.82 22.33
CA ARG A 197 10.59 3.75 23.10
C ARG A 197 10.22 2.56 22.21
N LEU A 198 9.72 2.80 20.99
CA LEU A 198 9.44 1.74 20.03
C LEU A 198 10.71 0.94 19.71
N THR A 199 11.82 1.63 19.38
CA THR A 199 13.08 0.99 18.98
C THR A 199 13.80 0.25 20.11
N GLU A 200 13.58 0.65 21.36
CA GLU A 200 14.14 -0.02 22.56
C GLU A 200 13.23 -1.13 23.12
N SER A 201 12.02 -1.29 22.56
CA SER A 201 11.05 -2.30 22.99
C SER A 201 11.14 -3.59 22.18
N ASN A 202 10.59 -4.67 22.74
CA ASN A 202 10.43 -5.95 22.04
C ASN A 202 9.17 -6.00 21.14
N HIS A 203 8.54 -4.86 20.85
CA HIS A 203 7.29 -4.83 20.08
C HIS A 203 7.48 -5.38 18.66
N MET A 204 8.56 -4.99 17.98
CA MET A 204 8.84 -5.49 16.63
C MET A 204 9.15 -6.98 16.61
N GLU A 205 9.81 -7.52 17.65
CA GLU A 205 10.02 -8.96 17.82
C GLU A 205 8.70 -9.70 18.06
N PHE A 206 7.82 -9.13 18.88
CA PHE A 206 6.49 -9.68 19.11
C PHE A 206 5.71 -9.77 17.80
N LEU A 207 5.69 -8.71 17.00
CA LEU A 207 5.06 -8.72 15.67
C LEU A 207 5.68 -9.77 14.74
N ARG A 208 7.01 -9.95 14.81
CA ARG A 208 7.71 -10.97 14.01
C ARG A 208 7.33 -12.39 14.43
N LYS A 209 7.35 -12.70 15.73
CA LYS A 209 6.94 -14.02 16.26
C LYS A 209 5.51 -14.37 15.84
N LYS A 210 4.61 -13.39 15.89
CA LYS A 210 3.23 -13.53 15.42
C LYS A 210 3.16 -13.84 13.92
N LEU A 211 3.96 -13.16 13.10
CA LEU A 211 4.08 -13.47 11.68
C LEU A 211 4.58 -14.89 11.43
N ASP A 212 5.64 -15.32 12.13
CA ASP A 212 6.21 -16.65 11.97
C ASP A 212 5.19 -17.75 12.32
N LEU A 213 4.43 -17.59 13.41
CA LEU A 213 3.34 -18.50 13.78
C LEU A 213 2.23 -18.55 12.71
N HIS A 214 1.87 -17.41 12.14
CA HIS A 214 0.88 -17.35 11.06
C HIS A 214 1.36 -18.10 9.82
N ASN A 215 2.59 -17.86 9.39
CA ASN A 215 3.16 -18.51 8.22
C ASN A 215 3.34 -20.02 8.43
N ALA A 216 3.67 -20.48 9.64
CA ALA A 216 3.79 -21.90 9.95
C ALA A 216 2.46 -22.67 9.86
N GLY A 217 1.34 -22.00 10.14
CA GLY A 217 0.00 -22.59 10.12
C GLY A 217 -0.85 -22.26 8.88
N ASN A 218 -0.27 -21.64 7.85
CA ASN A 218 -1.03 -21.15 6.70
C ASN A 218 -0.54 -21.78 5.39
N GLU A 219 -1.43 -22.56 4.75
CA GLU A 219 -1.18 -23.23 3.47
C GLU A 219 -1.34 -22.31 2.25
N GLN A 220 -1.81 -21.07 2.42
CA GLN A 220 -2.10 -20.18 1.28
C GLN A 220 -0.88 -19.39 0.80
N ILE A 221 -0.47 -18.33 1.53
CA ILE A 221 0.65 -17.45 1.16
C ILE A 221 1.47 -17.15 2.41
N VAL A 222 2.75 -17.52 2.37
CA VAL A 222 3.76 -17.00 3.30
C VAL A 222 3.91 -15.50 3.05
N THR A 223 3.62 -14.69 4.06
CA THR A 223 3.69 -13.22 3.94
C THR A 223 4.89 -12.65 4.69
N ASN A 224 5.36 -11.48 4.25
CA ASN A 224 6.31 -10.64 4.97
C ASN A 224 5.62 -9.47 5.69
N CYS A 225 4.29 -9.39 5.63
CA CYS A 225 3.54 -8.30 6.23
C CYS A 225 3.12 -8.62 7.67
N LEU A 226 3.42 -7.71 8.59
CA LEU A 226 3.05 -7.85 10.00
C LEU A 226 1.54 -7.69 10.27
N ALA A 227 0.82 -7.04 9.34
CA ALA A 227 -0.61 -6.84 9.47
C ALA A 227 -1.37 -8.12 9.06
N ILE A 228 -1.65 -8.95 10.06
CA ILE A 228 -2.29 -10.27 9.89
C ILE A 228 -3.64 -10.25 10.63
N PRO A 229 -4.77 -10.32 9.90
CA PRO A 229 -6.10 -10.11 10.50
C PRO A 229 -6.49 -11.11 11.59
N LYS A 230 -6.00 -12.35 11.53
CA LYS A 230 -6.36 -13.42 12.48
C LYS A 230 -5.66 -13.31 13.85
N ILE A 231 -4.67 -12.43 14.01
CA ILE A 231 -3.79 -12.41 15.20
C ILE A 231 -4.30 -11.48 16.31
N TYR A 232 -5.12 -10.50 15.97
CA TYR A 232 -5.56 -9.45 16.90
C TYR A 232 -7.03 -9.61 17.30
N ARG A 233 -7.58 -10.82 17.16
CA ARG A 233 -8.87 -11.20 17.74
C ARG A 233 -8.67 -11.83 19.11
#